data_AF-A0A5B8NCF2-F1
#
_entry.id   AF-A0A5B8NCF2-F1
#
_cell.length_a   1.000
_cell.length_b   1.000
_cell.length_c   1.000
_cell.angle_alpha   90.00
_cell.angle_beta   90.00
_cell.angle_gamma   90.00
#
_symmetry.space_group_name_H-M   'P 1'
#
loop_
_entity.id
_entity.type
_entity.pdbx_description
1 polymer ?
#
loop_
_entity_poly.entity_id
_entity_poly.type
_entity_poly.pdbx_seq_one_letter_code
_entity_poly.pdbx_strand_id
1 'polypeptide(L)'
;MRIADNLMGKVLSSGAIAGLTTALAASLAGKREAGSYAAPLNAISHAFWGNEAAQHDEASAKYTLTGLATNVASATFWAAIYEKLFGQQSGAGQSLLKPVLGAVAVTAGAYVTDYYLVPKRLTPGFELRLSGKSLAAIYGALAVGLAARGLISRRSPA
;
A
#
# COMPACT_ATOMS: atom_id res chain seq x y z
N MET A 1 -7.39 10.52 -26.04
CA MET A 1 -7.43 9.08 -25.66
C MET A 1 -6.08 8.59 -25.16
N ARG A 2 -5.00 8.66 -25.95
CA ARG A 2 -3.63 8.19 -25.62
C ARG A 2 -3.01 8.55 -24.24
N ILE A 3 -3.33 9.72 -23.66
CA ILE A 3 -2.76 10.16 -22.37
C ILE A 3 -3.46 9.46 -21.19
N ALA A 4 -4.78 9.27 -21.27
CA ALA A 4 -5.54 8.59 -20.23
C ALA A 4 -5.16 7.11 -20.15
N ASP A 5 -4.94 6.48 -21.30
CA ASP A 5 -4.50 5.08 -21.40
C ASP A 5 -3.13 4.86 -20.73
N ASN A 6 -2.21 5.81 -20.93
CA ASN A 6 -0.89 5.79 -20.29
C ASN A 6 -0.93 6.07 -18.79
N LEU A 7 -1.85 6.90 -18.30
CA LEU A 7 -2.00 7.14 -16.86
C LEU A 7 -2.64 5.93 -16.18
N MET A 8 -3.69 5.35 -16.76
CA MET A 8 -4.36 4.17 -16.21
C MET A 8 -3.39 3.01 -16.01
N GLY A 9 -2.57 2.70 -17.02
CA GLY A 9 -1.54 1.66 -16.92
C GLY A 9 -0.52 1.92 -15.80
N LYS A 10 -0.12 3.18 -15.60
CA LYS A 10 0.79 3.56 -14.50
C LYS A 10 0.13 3.41 -13.14
N VAL A 11 -1.12 3.86 -13.00
CA VAL A 11 -1.88 3.76 -11.74
C VAL A 11 -2.06 2.30 -11.35
N LEU A 12 -2.46 1.44 -12.28
CA LEU A 12 -2.63 0.00 -12.03
C LEU A 12 -1.29 -0.67 -11.70
N SER A 13 -0.22 -0.35 -12.42
CA SER A 13 1.12 -0.89 -12.16
C SER A 13 1.65 -0.47 -10.78
N SER A 14 1.65 0.83 -10.49
CA SER A 14 2.14 1.36 -9.21
C SER A 14 1.25 0.93 -8.05
N GLY A 15 -0.07 0.87 -8.25
CA GLY A 15 -1.04 0.36 -7.28
C GLY A 15 -0.82 -1.11 -6.95
N ALA A 16 -0.62 -1.97 -7.95
CA ALA A 16 -0.34 -3.39 -7.74
C ALA A 16 0.99 -3.60 -7.01
N ILE A 17 2.06 -2.92 -7.43
CA ILE A 17 3.38 -3.02 -6.77
C ILE A 17 3.27 -2.54 -5.33
N ALA A 18 2.71 -1.36 -5.11
CA ALA A 18 2.59 -0.78 -3.78
C ALA A 18 1.68 -1.63 -2.87
N GLY A 19 0.56 -2.14 -3.37
CA GLY A 19 -0.31 -3.04 -2.65
C GLY A 19 0.40 -4.32 -2.22
N LEU A 20 1.08 -5.00 -3.15
CA LEU A 20 1.81 -6.24 -2.85
C LEU A 20 2.98 -6.02 -1.90
N THR A 21 3.75 -4.95 -2.07
CA THR A 21 4.86 -4.60 -1.16
C THR A 21 4.35 -4.28 0.24
N THR A 22 3.23 -3.57 0.36
CA THR A 22 2.56 -3.28 1.64
C THR A 22 2.05 -4.57 2.30
N ALA A 23 1.40 -5.44 1.54
CA ALA A 23 0.90 -6.73 2.04
C ALA A 23 2.04 -7.65 2.50
N LEU A 24 3.17 -7.67 1.78
CA LEU A 24 4.36 -8.42 2.18
C LEU A 24 4.95 -7.88 3.47
N ALA A 25 5.13 -6.56 3.57
CA ALA A 25 5.64 -5.92 4.80
C ALA A 25 4.73 -6.22 6.00
N ALA A 26 3.41 -6.12 5.81
CA ALA A 26 2.42 -6.48 6.82
C ALA A 26 2.54 -7.96 7.21
N SER A 27 2.62 -8.88 6.25
CA SER A 27 2.74 -10.31 6.50
C SER A 27 4.01 -10.65 7.29
N LEU A 28 5.15 -10.06 6.93
CA LEU A 28 6.42 -10.26 7.62
C LEU A 28 6.37 -9.71 9.06
N ALA A 29 5.75 -8.54 9.25
CA ALA A 29 5.50 -7.98 10.59
C ALA A 29 4.56 -8.89 11.40
N GLY A 30 3.48 -9.39 10.79
CA GLY A 30 2.55 -10.33 11.38
C GLY A 30 3.23 -11.60 11.85
N LYS A 31 4.15 -12.15 11.05
CA LYS A 31 4.90 -13.34 11.48
C LYS A 31 5.75 -13.07 12.72
N ARG A 32 6.34 -11.88 12.82
CA ARG A 32 7.23 -11.50 13.93
C ARG A 32 6.48 -11.14 15.22
N GLU A 33 5.35 -10.44 15.10
CA GLU A 33 4.64 -9.90 16.26
C GLU A 33 3.39 -10.72 16.66
N ALA A 34 2.73 -11.35 15.69
CA ALA A 34 1.48 -12.10 15.88
C ALA A 34 1.60 -13.59 15.55
N GLY A 35 2.79 -14.09 15.21
CA GLY A 35 3.02 -15.50 14.87
C GLY A 35 2.47 -15.96 13.52
N SER A 36 1.69 -15.12 12.82
CA SER A 36 1.00 -15.44 11.56
C SER A 36 1.23 -14.41 10.45
N TYR A 37 1.49 -14.90 9.24
CA TYR A 37 1.56 -14.07 8.03
C TYR A 37 0.19 -13.53 7.60
N ALA A 38 -0.88 -14.28 7.85
CA ALA A 38 -2.23 -13.92 7.39
C ALA A 38 -2.96 -12.99 8.36
N ALA A 39 -2.62 -13.05 9.66
CA ALA A 39 -3.17 -12.23 10.73
C ALA A 39 -3.41 -10.74 10.38
N PRO A 40 -2.39 -9.98 9.93
CA PRO A 40 -2.57 -8.56 9.60
C PRO A 40 -3.36 -8.36 8.31
N LEU A 41 -3.33 -9.29 7.36
CA LEU A 41 -4.15 -9.22 6.15
C LEU A 41 -5.63 -9.46 6.47
N ASN A 42 -5.92 -10.43 7.34
CA ASN A 42 -7.27 -10.69 7.84
C ASN A 42 -7.83 -9.46 8.53
N ALA A 43 -7.02 -8.80 9.36
CA ALA A 43 -7.42 -7.61 10.09
C ALA A 43 -7.92 -6.49 9.17
N ILE A 44 -7.38 -6.33 7.94
CA ILE A 44 -7.87 -5.32 6.97
C ILE A 44 -9.35 -5.51 6.64
N SER A 45 -9.82 -6.76 6.62
CA SER A 45 -11.21 -7.08 6.32
C SER A 45 -12.18 -6.72 7.46
N HIS A 46 -11.70 -6.22 8.60
CA HIS A 46 -12.55 -5.77 9.72
C HIS A 46 -13.52 -4.65 9.33
N ALA A 47 -13.16 -3.84 8.33
CA ALA A 47 -14.08 -2.83 7.78
C ALA A 47 -15.35 -3.43 7.18
N PHE A 48 -15.36 -4.73 6.86
CA PHE A 48 -16.52 -5.44 6.34
C PHE A 48 -17.11 -6.39 7.39
N TRP A 49 -16.25 -7.10 8.11
CA TRP A 49 -16.63 -8.20 9.00
C TRP A 49 -16.52 -7.88 10.50
N GLY A 50 -16.17 -6.65 10.86
CA GLY A 50 -15.96 -6.23 12.25
C GLY A 50 -14.67 -6.79 12.86
N ASN A 51 -14.50 -6.55 14.16
CA ASN A 51 -13.26 -6.91 14.89
C ASN A 51 -12.98 -8.42 14.92
N GLU A 52 -13.97 -9.28 14.65
CA GLU A 52 -13.79 -10.73 14.49
C GLU A 52 -12.71 -11.06 13.45
N ALA A 53 -12.65 -10.31 12.34
CA ALA A 53 -11.64 -10.52 11.30
C ALA A 53 -10.20 -10.41 11.85
N ALA A 54 -9.98 -9.52 12.82
CA ALA A 54 -8.69 -9.36 13.47
C ALA A 54 -8.40 -10.46 14.50
N GLN A 55 -9.34 -11.34 14.84
CA GLN A 55 -9.10 -12.46 15.76
C GLN A 55 -8.59 -13.73 15.05
N HIS A 56 -8.72 -13.80 13.72
CA HIS A 56 -8.30 -14.97 12.95
C HIS A 56 -6.84 -14.91 12.51
N ASP A 57 -6.05 -15.91 12.90
CA ASP A 57 -4.64 -16.06 12.47
C ASP A 57 -4.49 -16.85 11.17
N GLU A 58 -5.46 -17.67 10.80
CA GLU A 58 -5.35 -18.57 9.66
C GLU A 58 -5.64 -17.87 8.33
N ALA A 59 -5.01 -18.32 7.25
CA ALA A 59 -5.34 -17.85 5.91
C ALA A 59 -6.75 -18.33 5.54
N SER A 60 -7.59 -17.42 5.07
CA SER A 60 -8.97 -17.72 4.69
C SER A 60 -9.40 -16.92 3.47
N ALA A 61 -10.24 -17.51 2.62
CA ALA A 61 -10.83 -16.78 1.50
C ALA A 61 -11.66 -15.57 1.97
N LYS A 62 -12.41 -15.72 3.07
CA LYS A 62 -13.28 -14.66 3.62
C LYS A 62 -12.51 -13.46 4.17
N TYR A 63 -11.42 -13.67 4.91
CA TYR A 63 -10.70 -12.58 5.56
C TYR A 63 -9.43 -12.18 4.81
N THR A 64 -8.61 -13.14 4.38
CA THR A 64 -7.32 -12.85 3.76
C THR A 64 -7.49 -12.29 2.35
N LEU A 65 -8.35 -12.88 1.51
CA LEU A 65 -8.56 -12.36 0.16
C LEU A 65 -9.31 -11.03 0.16
N THR A 66 -10.32 -10.86 1.03
CA THR A 66 -10.98 -9.57 1.20
C THR A 66 -9.99 -8.51 1.66
N GLY A 67 -9.18 -8.80 2.67
CA GLY A 67 -8.16 -7.86 3.15
C GLY A 67 -7.10 -7.52 2.11
N LEU A 68 -6.60 -8.52 1.38
CA LEU A 68 -5.64 -8.30 0.28
C LEU A 68 -6.25 -7.45 -0.84
N ALA A 69 -7.49 -7.73 -1.23
CA ALA A 69 -8.21 -6.95 -2.25
C ALA A 69 -8.42 -5.50 -1.79
N THR A 70 -8.83 -5.27 -0.54
CA THR A 70 -8.97 -3.93 0.04
C THR A 70 -7.64 -3.19 0.08
N ASN A 71 -6.55 -3.87 0.47
CA ASN A 71 -5.22 -3.29 0.47
C ASN A 71 -4.75 -2.89 -0.93
N VAL A 72 -4.92 -3.74 -1.93
CA VAL A 72 -4.56 -3.42 -3.32
C VAL A 72 -5.45 -2.31 -3.89
N ALA A 73 -6.75 -2.31 -3.58
CA ALA A 73 -7.65 -1.24 -4.00
C ALA A 73 -7.26 0.12 -3.38
N SER A 74 -6.97 0.15 -2.09
CA SER A 74 -6.49 1.34 -1.39
C SER A 74 -5.14 1.82 -1.94
N ALA A 75 -4.19 0.90 -2.13
CA ALA A 75 -2.90 1.22 -2.73
C ALA A 75 -3.05 1.77 -4.15
N THR A 76 -4.00 1.28 -4.93
CA THR A 76 -4.31 1.78 -6.28
C THR A 76 -4.92 3.17 -6.24
N PHE A 77 -5.81 3.46 -5.27
CA PHE A 77 -6.33 4.80 -5.04
C PHE A 77 -5.20 5.80 -4.73
N TRP A 78 -4.31 5.46 -3.79
CA TRP A 78 -3.16 6.31 -3.46
C TRP A 78 -2.15 6.40 -4.61
N ALA A 79 -1.98 5.35 -5.39
CA ALA A 79 -1.18 5.37 -6.62
C ALA A 79 -1.75 6.31 -7.68
N ALA A 80 -3.08 6.47 -7.76
CA ALA A 80 -3.70 7.44 -8.66
C ALA A 80 -3.30 8.87 -8.31
N ILE A 81 -3.31 9.21 -7.02
CA ILE A 81 -2.87 10.52 -6.52
C ILE A 81 -1.38 10.70 -6.79
N TYR A 82 -0.57 9.69 -6.46
CA TYR A 82 0.87 9.72 -6.68
C TYR A 82 1.23 9.90 -8.16
N GLU A 83 0.69 9.09 -9.07
CA GLU A 83 1.01 9.16 -10.49
C GLU A 83 0.52 10.47 -11.13
N LYS A 84 -0.63 10.99 -10.68
CA LYS A 84 -1.17 12.26 -11.18
C LYS A 84 -0.30 13.46 -10.78
N LEU A 85 0.23 13.47 -9.56
CA LEU A 85 0.97 14.62 -9.02
C LEU A 85 2.50 14.49 -9.21
N PHE A 86 3.02 13.27 -9.16
CA PHE A 86 4.45 12.97 -9.08
C PHE A 86 4.93 11.95 -10.12
N GLY A 87 4.03 11.33 -10.91
CA GLY A 87 4.30 10.25 -11.88
C GLY A 87 5.05 10.65 -13.17
N GLN A 88 5.97 11.60 -13.08
CA GLN A 88 6.84 11.99 -14.20
C GLN A 88 7.76 10.85 -14.60
N GLN A 89 8.01 10.73 -15.91
CA GLN A 89 8.95 9.75 -16.46
C GLN A 89 10.37 10.15 -16.07
N SER A 90 11.01 9.33 -15.24
CA SER A 90 12.45 9.38 -15.00
C SER A 90 13.19 9.01 -16.30
N GLY A 91 13.34 9.96 -17.22
CA GLY A 91 14.29 9.84 -18.31
C GLY A 91 15.71 9.70 -17.77
N ALA A 92 16.62 9.14 -18.57
CA ALA A 92 18.04 9.12 -18.25
C ALA A 92 18.51 10.56 -17.94
N GLY A 93 18.93 10.82 -16.70
CA GLY A 93 19.37 12.14 -16.23
C GLY A 93 18.44 12.88 -15.26
N GLN A 94 17.17 12.45 -15.08
CA GLN A 94 16.27 13.12 -14.12
C GLN A 94 16.51 12.66 -12.67
N SER A 95 16.33 13.59 -11.72
CA SER A 95 16.53 13.37 -10.27
C SER A 95 15.41 12.51 -9.67
N LEU A 96 15.78 11.55 -8.81
CA LEU A 96 14.85 10.71 -8.05
C LEU A 96 14.22 11.44 -6.86
N LEU A 97 14.68 12.66 -6.53
CA LEU A 97 14.19 13.39 -5.36
C LEU A 97 12.69 13.66 -5.44
N LYS A 98 12.18 14.12 -6.59
CA LYS A 98 10.76 14.44 -6.76
C LYS A 98 9.83 13.22 -6.58
N PRO A 99 10.05 12.07 -7.27
CA PRO A 99 9.21 10.89 -7.05
C PRO A 99 9.35 10.31 -5.64
N VAL A 100 10.54 10.32 -5.04
CA VAL A 100 10.73 9.84 -3.66
C VAL A 100 10.00 10.73 -2.65
N LEU A 101 10.19 12.05 -2.72
CA LEU A 101 9.49 12.99 -1.85
C LEU A 101 7.97 12.95 -2.07
N GLY A 102 7.53 12.79 -3.32
CA GLY A 102 6.12 12.59 -3.65
C GLY A 102 5.54 11.33 -3.02
N ALA A 103 6.28 10.21 -3.06
CA ALA A 103 5.84 8.97 -2.42
C ALA A 103 5.74 9.12 -0.91
N VAL A 104 6.73 9.74 -0.27
CA VAL A 104 6.71 10.05 1.17
C VAL A 104 5.53 10.96 1.52
N ALA A 105 5.28 12.01 0.75
CA ALA A 105 4.16 12.92 0.98
C ALA A 105 2.80 12.21 0.85
N VAL A 106 2.65 11.37 -0.18
CA VAL A 106 1.41 10.60 -0.41
C VAL A 106 1.19 9.58 0.70
N THR A 107 2.21 8.85 1.14
CA THR A 107 2.03 7.87 2.22
C THR A 107 1.83 8.50 3.58
N ALA A 108 2.44 9.66 3.85
CA ALA A 108 2.11 10.46 5.02
C ALA A 108 0.64 10.92 4.99
N GLY A 109 0.16 11.39 3.84
CA GLY A 109 -1.26 11.73 3.64
C GLY A 109 -2.19 10.52 3.80
N ALA A 110 -1.75 9.33 3.36
CA ALA A 110 -2.47 8.08 3.58
C ALA A 110 -2.57 7.76 5.07
N TYR A 111 -1.45 7.77 5.80
CA TYR A 111 -1.44 7.52 7.24
C TYR A 111 -2.35 8.49 8.01
N VAL A 112 -2.30 9.78 7.69
CA VAL A 112 -3.18 10.77 8.31
C VAL A 112 -4.64 10.47 8.01
N THR A 113 -4.97 10.18 6.74
CA THR A 113 -6.34 9.80 6.36
C THR A 113 -6.83 8.59 7.13
N ASP A 114 -6.03 7.53 7.11
CA ASP A 114 -6.36 6.20 7.61
C ASP A 114 -6.56 6.14 9.12
N TYR A 115 -5.90 7.02 9.90
CA TYR A 115 -5.96 6.99 11.37
C TYR A 115 -6.60 8.21 12.02
N TYR A 116 -6.75 9.32 11.29
CA TYR A 116 -7.23 10.58 11.88
C TYR A 116 -8.45 11.17 11.16
N LEU A 117 -8.70 10.82 9.90
CA LEU A 117 -9.80 11.41 9.12
C LEU A 117 -10.98 10.45 8.92
N VAL A 118 -10.73 9.14 8.88
CA VAL A 118 -11.78 8.14 8.69
C VAL A 118 -12.37 7.67 10.03
N PRO A 119 -13.65 7.23 10.06
CA PRO A 119 -14.21 6.56 11.22
C PRO A 119 -13.39 5.31 11.60
N LYS A 120 -13.37 4.96 12.89
CA LYS A 120 -12.64 3.77 13.40
C LYS A 120 -12.95 2.47 12.65
N ARG A 121 -14.15 2.33 12.09
CA ARG A 121 -14.55 1.16 11.30
C ARG A 121 -13.85 1.06 9.94
N LEU A 122 -13.34 2.18 9.42
CA LEU A 122 -12.70 2.27 8.11
C LEU A 122 -11.17 2.43 8.21
N THR A 123 -10.60 2.35 9.42
CA THR A 123 -9.15 2.28 9.58
C THR A 123 -8.63 1.00 8.92
N PRO A 124 -7.33 0.90 8.59
CA PRO A 124 -6.79 -0.26 7.91
C PRO A 124 -6.82 -1.56 8.73
N GLY A 125 -6.96 -1.51 10.05
CA GLY A 125 -6.98 -2.70 10.91
C GLY A 125 -5.59 -3.27 11.22
N PHE A 126 -4.50 -2.74 10.63
CA PHE A 126 -3.14 -3.14 10.98
C PHE A 126 -2.85 -2.91 12.48
N GLU A 127 -3.36 -1.82 13.04
CA GLU A 127 -3.25 -1.44 14.44
C GLU A 127 -3.88 -2.44 15.41
N LEU A 128 -4.79 -3.29 14.92
CA LEU A 128 -5.41 -4.35 15.73
C LEU A 128 -4.46 -5.53 15.97
N ARG A 129 -3.37 -5.61 15.20
CA ARG A 129 -2.45 -6.75 15.18
C ARG A 129 -0.99 -6.39 15.37
N LEU A 130 -0.62 -5.16 15.02
CA LEU A 130 0.76 -4.76 14.84
C LEU A 130 1.07 -3.49 15.63
N SER A 131 2.32 -3.41 16.09
CA SER A 131 2.86 -2.25 16.77
C SER A 131 2.99 -1.04 15.84
N GLY A 132 3.07 0.16 16.44
CA GLY A 132 3.32 1.40 15.69
C GLY A 132 4.61 1.37 14.85
N LYS A 133 5.62 0.61 15.26
CA LYS A 133 6.87 0.42 14.48
C LYS A 133 6.61 -0.37 13.20
N SER A 134 5.79 -1.41 13.29
CA SER A 134 5.37 -2.20 12.14
C SER A 134 4.46 -1.40 11.20
N LEU A 135 3.57 -0.56 11.74
CA LEU A 135 2.82 0.41 10.92
C LEU A 135 3.76 1.33 10.14
N ALA A 136 4.77 1.92 10.81
CA ALA A 136 5.75 2.77 10.11
C ALA A 136 6.47 2.02 8.98
N ALA A 137 6.83 0.75 9.19
CA ALA A 137 7.42 -0.11 8.16
C ALA A 137 6.46 -0.39 6.99
N ILE A 138 5.17 -0.61 7.27
CA ILE A 138 4.12 -0.84 6.26
C ILE A 138 3.92 0.40 5.38
N TYR A 139 3.79 1.60 5.98
CA TYR A 139 3.66 2.84 5.21
C TYR A 139 4.96 3.21 4.47
N GLY A 140 6.13 2.84 5.03
CA GLY A 140 7.41 2.91 4.33
C GLY A 140 7.43 1.99 3.10
N ALA A 141 6.93 0.76 3.23
CA ALA A 141 6.81 -0.20 2.14
C ALA A 141 5.85 0.29 1.04
N LEU A 142 4.74 0.93 1.42
CA LEU A 142 3.85 1.61 0.48
C LEU A 142 4.59 2.70 -0.31
N ALA A 143 5.40 3.53 0.36
CA ALA A 143 6.16 4.61 -0.29
C ALA A 143 7.19 4.06 -1.28
N VAL A 144 7.92 3.01 -0.89
CA VAL A 144 8.85 2.30 -1.77
C VAL A 144 8.12 1.74 -2.98
N GLY A 145 6.97 1.11 -2.78
CA GLY A 145 6.16 0.55 -3.87
C GLY A 145 5.63 1.59 -4.85
N LEU A 146 5.20 2.76 -4.36
CA LEU A 146 4.79 3.89 -5.21
C LEU A 146 5.97 4.42 -6.05
N ALA A 147 7.17 4.53 -5.46
CA ALA A 147 8.35 4.99 -6.17
C ALA A 147 8.97 3.93 -7.10
N ALA A 148 8.69 2.65 -6.89
CA ALA A 148 9.35 1.52 -7.55
C ALA A 148 9.26 1.55 -9.07
N ARG A 149 8.12 1.93 -9.64
CA ARG A 149 7.95 2.00 -11.11
C ARG A 149 8.97 2.95 -11.75
N GLY A 150 9.18 4.13 -11.15
CA GLY A 150 10.16 5.11 -11.62
C GLY A 150 11.61 4.63 -11.47
N LEU A 151 11.89 3.79 -10.47
CA LEU A 151 13.20 3.16 -10.26
C LEU A 151 13.46 2.03 -11.27
N ILE A 152 12.46 1.20 -11.56
CA ILE A 152 12.54 0.06 -12.48
C ILE A 152 12.69 0.54 -13.93
N SER A 153 11.86 1.50 -14.37
CA SER A 153 11.92 2.04 -15.75
C SER A 153 13.26 2.67 -16.12
N ARG A 154 14.09 3.01 -15.13
CA ARG A 154 15.43 3.57 -15.34
C ARG A 154 16.52 2.49 -15.52
N ARG A 155 16.27 1.27 -15.02
CA ARG A 155 17.21 0.14 -15.08
C ARG A 155 17.11 -0.67 -16.37
N SER A 156 16.02 -0.54 -17.11
CA SER A 156 15.89 -1.10 -18.45
C SER A 156 16.54 -0.12 -19.44
N PRO A 157 17.73 -0.43 -19.99
CA PRO A 157 18.19 0.28 -21.18
C PRO A 157 17.20 -0.06 -22.32
N ALA A 158 16.78 0.97 -23.05
CA ALA A 158 16.14 0.77 -24.35
C ALA A 158 17.16 0.21 -25.35
#